data_AF-A0A8R7PBB4-F1
#
_entry.id   AF-A0A8R7PBB4-F1
#
_cell.length_a   1.000
_cell.length_b   1.000
_cell.length_c   1.000
_cell.angle_alpha   90.00
_cell.angle_beta   90.00
_cell.angle_gamma   90.00
#
_symmetry.space_group_name_H-M   'P 1'
#
loop_
_entity.id
_entity.type
_entity.pdbx_description
1 polymer ?
#
loop_
_entity_poly.entity_id
_entity_poly.type
_entity_poly.pdbx_seq_one_letter_code
_entity_poly.pdbx_strand_id
1 'polypeptide(L)'
;MESSLFLVGEIGANDYNHPFSRNKTLEWVRPLVPQVISSIALSIKALIELGAKTVYVPGIFPLGCTPQYLALFPGDDRDPATGCLRWLNDLILIHNHML
;
A
#
# COMPACT_ATOMS: atom_id res chain seq x y z
N MET A 1 -6.37 5.33 26.50
CA MET A 1 -5.53 5.34 25.27
C MET A 1 -4.06 5.57 25.56
N GLU A 2 -3.65 6.22 26.67
CA GLU A 2 -2.24 6.57 26.94
C GLU A 2 -1.23 5.41 26.91
N SER A 3 -1.63 4.21 27.35
CA SER A 3 -0.75 3.04 27.43
C SER A 3 -0.97 2.04 26.30
N SER A 4 -1.69 2.42 25.24
CA SER A 4 -2.02 1.56 24.10
C SER A 4 -1.16 1.90 22.89
N LEU A 5 -0.75 0.87 22.15
CA LEU A 5 -0.20 0.99 20.80
C LEU A 5 -1.34 0.84 19.79
N PHE A 6 -1.50 1.83 18.92
CA PHE A 6 -2.45 1.78 17.81
C PHE A 6 -1.71 1.36 16.54
N LEU A 7 -2.01 0.15 16.05
CA LEU A 7 -1.55 -0.33 14.76
C LEU A 7 -2.53 0.14 13.68
N VAL A 8 -2.07 1.03 12.80
CA VAL A 8 -2.87 1.58 11.68
C VAL A 8 -2.30 1.03 10.38
N GLY A 9 -2.49 -0.27 10.15
CA GLY A 9 -2.03 -0.89 8.93
C GLY A 9 -2.05 -2.41 8.91
N GLU A 10 -1.79 -3.00 7.75
CA GLU A 10 -1.42 -2.32 6.50
C GLU A 10 -2.66 -1.73 5.77
N ILE A 11 -2.66 -0.42 5.50
CA ILE A 11 -3.79 0.29 4.85
C ILE A 11 -3.38 0.70 3.43
N GLY A 12 -4.28 0.52 2.46
CA GLY A 12 -4.13 0.98 1.09
C GLY A 12 -3.99 -0.12 0.04
N ALA A 13 -3.60 -1.34 0.44
CA ALA A 13 -3.41 -2.44 -0.51
C ALA A 13 -4.71 -2.79 -1.25
N ASN A 14 -5.86 -2.75 -0.56
CA ASN A 14 -7.17 -3.03 -1.17
C ASN A 14 -7.59 -1.96 -2.18
N ASP A 15 -7.23 -0.71 -1.94
CA ASP A 15 -7.48 0.44 -2.80
C ASP A 15 -6.76 0.32 -4.14
N TYR A 16 -5.67 -0.45 -4.21
CA TYR A 16 -4.94 -0.78 -5.44
C TYR A 16 -5.38 -2.12 -6.02
N ASN A 17 -5.49 -3.16 -5.18
CA ASN A 17 -5.84 -4.51 -5.60
C ASN A 17 -7.22 -4.60 -6.24
N HIS A 18 -8.21 -3.89 -5.71
CA HIS A 18 -9.56 -3.95 -6.26
C HIS A 18 -9.60 -3.40 -7.70
N PRO A 19 -9.09 -2.19 -8.01
CA PRO A 19 -8.92 -1.74 -9.39
C PRO A 19 -8.14 -2.70 -10.30
N PHE A 20 -7.00 -3.24 -9.84
CA PHE A 20 -6.23 -4.18 -10.64
C PHE A 20 -7.02 -5.46 -10.97
N SER A 21 -7.79 -5.99 -10.01
CA SER A 21 -8.72 -7.12 -10.25
C SER A 21 -9.84 -6.83 -11.25
N ARG A 22 -10.06 -5.55 -11.57
CA ARG A 22 -11.03 -5.05 -12.57
C ARG A 22 -10.34 -4.55 -13.84
N ASN A 23 -9.13 -5.05 -14.12
CA ASN A 23 -8.33 -4.74 -15.29
C ASN A 23 -8.02 -3.24 -15.46
N LYS A 24 -7.90 -2.48 -14.35
CA LYS A 24 -7.39 -1.10 -14.40
C LYS A 24 -5.87 -1.12 -14.53
N THR A 25 -5.33 -0.16 -15.29
CA THR A 25 -3.88 -0.05 -15.53
C THR A 25 -3.17 0.68 -14.39
N LEU A 26 -1.84 0.61 -14.37
CA LEU A 26 -1.03 1.36 -13.41
C LEU A 26 -1.28 2.87 -13.50
N GLU A 27 -1.44 3.42 -14.70
CA GLU A 27 -1.73 4.84 -14.93
C GLU A 27 -3.06 5.27 -14.32
N TRP A 28 -4.03 4.35 -14.26
CA TRP A 28 -5.31 4.58 -13.60
C TRP A 28 -5.20 4.50 -12.08
N VAL A 29 -4.39 3.58 -11.55
CA VAL A 29 -4.25 3.34 -10.10
C VAL A 29 -3.32 4.36 -9.43
N ARG A 30 -2.21 4.75 -10.07
CA ARG A 30 -1.18 5.62 -9.49
C ARG A 30 -1.74 6.95 -8.93
N PRO A 31 -2.72 7.62 -9.57
CA PRO A 31 -3.36 8.82 -9.00
C PRO A 31 -4.15 8.59 -7.70
N LEU A 32 -4.46 7.35 -7.33
CA LEU A 32 -5.10 7.03 -6.05
C LEU A 32 -4.13 7.09 -4.88
N VAL A 33 -2.82 6.91 -5.09
CA VAL A 33 -1.82 6.91 -4.02
C VAL A 33 -1.95 8.12 -3.09
N PRO A 34 -1.91 9.37 -3.55
CA PRO A 34 -2.07 10.53 -2.66
C PRO A 34 -3.41 10.57 -1.93
N GLN A 35 -4.49 10.04 -2.52
CA GLN A 35 -5.82 10.00 -1.88
C GLN A 35 -5.88 8.98 -0.74
N VAL A 36 -5.26 7.82 -0.95
CA VAL A 36 -5.12 6.77 0.07
C VAL A 36 -4.27 7.28 1.23
N ILE A 37 -3.11 7.89 0.94
CA ILE A 37 -2.23 8.48 1.96
C ILE A 37 -2.96 9.58 2.75
N SER A 38 -3.70 10.46 2.07
CA SER A 38 -4.50 11.49 2.74
C SER A 38 -5.54 10.88 3.68
N SER A 39 -6.16 9.77 3.29
CA SER A 39 -7.15 9.08 4.13
C SER A 39 -6.50 8.47 5.37
N ILE A 40 -5.33 7.84 5.22
CA ILE A 40 -4.54 7.29 6.34
C ILE A 40 -4.14 8.41 7.31
N ALA A 41 -3.63 9.53 6.79
CA ALA A 41 -3.22 10.68 7.59
C ALA A 41 -4.40 11.27 8.40
N LEU A 42 -5.59 11.39 7.78
CA LEU A 42 -6.80 11.86 8.47
C LEU A 42 -7.24 10.88 9.58
N SER A 43 -7.17 9.58 9.35
CA SER A 43 -7.47 8.57 10.37
C SER A 43 -6.49 8.63 11.55
N ILE A 44 -5.20 8.79 11.28
CA ILE A 44 -4.17 8.96 12.33
C ILE A 44 -4.43 10.24 13.12
N LYS A 45 -4.74 11.35 12.43
CA LYS A 45 -5.08 12.61 13.08
C LYS A 45 -6.28 12.45 14.02
N ALA A 46 -7.35 11.78 13.58
CA ALA A 46 -8.51 11.51 14.42
C ALA A 46 -8.16 10.65 15.65
N LEU A 47 -7.31 9.63 15.51
CA LEU A 47 -6.83 8.84 16.64
C LEU A 47 -6.06 9.68 17.66
N ILE A 48 -5.21 10.59 17.19
CA ILE A 48 -4.46 11.52 18.04
C ILE A 48 -5.42 12.46 18.78
N GLU A 49 -6.41 13.02 18.10
CA GLU A 49 -7.44 13.88 18.71
C GLU A 49 -8.27 13.16 19.78
N LEU A 50 -8.47 11.84 19.63
CA LEU A 50 -9.14 10.99 20.62
C LEU A 50 -8.22 10.59 21.80
N GLY A 51 -6.92 10.87 21.73
CA GLY A 51 -5.96 10.62 22.81
C GLY A 51 -5.01 9.45 22.58
N ALA A 52 -4.87 8.96 21.34
CA ALA A 52 -3.81 8.02 20.99
C ALA A 52 -2.43 8.69 21.13
N LYS A 53 -1.52 8.06 21.89
CA LYS A 53 -0.16 8.56 22.11
C LYS A 53 0.91 7.79 21.34
N THR A 54 0.68 6.50 21.11
CA THR A 54 1.63 5.64 20.39
C THR A 54 0.91 5.04 19.20
N VAL A 55 1.33 5.42 17.99
CA VAL A 55 0.76 4.95 16.72
C VAL A 55 1.90 4.34 15.90
N TYR A 56 1.67 3.14 15.38
CA TYR A 56 2.56 2.50 14.42
C TYR A 56 1.81 2.29 13.10
N VAL A 57 2.42 2.78 12.03
CA VAL A 57 1.86 2.77 10.68
C VAL A 57 2.81 1.94 9.80
N PRO A 58 2.56 0.64 9.61
CA PRO A 58 3.35 -0.17 8.69
C PRO A 58 3.01 0.20 7.25
N GLY A 59 4.03 0.17 6.39
CA GLY A 59 3.85 0.32 4.95
C GLY A 59 3.48 -0.99 4.26
N ILE A 60 2.97 -0.82 3.04
CA ILE A 60 2.96 -1.71 1.88
C ILE A 60 3.99 -2.86 1.83
N PHE A 61 3.67 -4.14 2.08
CA PHE A 61 4.60 -5.22 1.70
C PHE A 61 4.72 -5.33 0.17
N PRO A 62 5.80 -5.89 -0.39
CA PRO A 62 6.04 -5.91 -1.85
C PRO A 62 4.96 -6.72 -2.61
N LEU A 63 3.89 -6.07 -3.07
CA LEU A 63 2.77 -6.75 -3.73
C LEU A 63 3.18 -7.50 -5.00
N GLY A 64 4.20 -7.00 -5.71
CA GLY A 64 4.78 -7.64 -6.89
C GLY A 64 5.40 -9.01 -6.62
N CYS A 65 5.61 -9.37 -5.36
CA CYS A 65 6.11 -10.68 -4.94
C CYS A 65 4.98 -11.68 -4.59
N THR A 66 3.71 -11.27 -4.64
CA THR A 66 2.61 -12.17 -4.23
C THR A 66 2.29 -13.20 -5.32
N PRO A 67 1.89 -14.43 -4.94
CA PRO A 67 1.51 -15.46 -5.90
C PRO A 67 0.40 -15.02 -6.86
N GLN A 68 -0.55 -14.21 -6.39
CA GLN A 68 -1.65 -13.70 -7.20
C GLN A 68 -1.14 -12.87 -8.38
N TYR A 69 -0.33 -11.85 -8.12
CA TYR A 69 0.20 -10.99 -9.18
C TYR A 69 1.21 -11.73 -10.08
N LEU A 70 2.02 -12.62 -9.52
CA LEU A 70 2.93 -13.44 -10.31
C LEU A 70 2.21 -14.40 -11.27
N ALA A 71 1.03 -14.89 -10.89
CA ALA A 71 0.20 -15.75 -11.72
C ALA A 71 -0.60 -14.96 -12.78
N LEU A 72 -1.05 -13.74 -12.45
CA LEU A 72 -1.80 -12.87 -13.37
C LEU A 72 -0.91 -12.25 -14.46
N PHE A 73 0.37 -12.03 -14.15
CA PHE A 73 1.34 -11.41 -15.07
C PHE A 73 2.52 -12.36 -15.37
N PRO A 74 2.28 -13.52 -16.02
CA PRO A 74 3.32 -14.46 -16.39
C PRO A 74 4.06 -13.93 -17.64
N GLY A 75 5.18 -13.24 -17.43
CA GLY A 75 6.02 -12.72 -18.52
C GLY A 75 6.30 -11.22 -18.48
N ASP A 76 5.71 -10.51 -17.51
CA ASP A 76 6.04 -9.10 -17.25
C ASP A 76 7.46 -8.91 -16.72
N ASP A 77 7.92 -7.66 -16.71
CA ASP A 77 9.23 -7.28 -16.20
C ASP A 77 9.39 -7.66 -14.72
N ARG A 78 10.24 -8.66 -14.50
CA ARG A 78 10.59 -9.18 -13.19
C ARG A 78 11.99 -8.76 -12.83
N ASP A 79 12.16 -8.43 -11.56
CA ASP A 79 13.48 -8.26 -10.98
C ASP A 79 14.24 -9.61 -10.99
N PRO A 80 15.43 -9.71 -11.62
CA PRO A 80 16.18 -10.97 -11.70
C PRO A 80 16.66 -11.53 -10.35
N ALA A 81 16.82 -10.67 -9.33
CA ALA A 81 17.30 -11.10 -8.02
C ALA A 81 16.16 -11.66 -7.15
N THR A 82 14.96 -11.10 -7.27
CA THR A 82 13.81 -11.45 -6.42
C THR A 82 12.70 -12.22 -7.13
N GLY A 83 12.63 -12.15 -8.46
CA GLY A 83 11.56 -12.71 -9.28
C GLY A 83 10.24 -11.93 -9.21
N CYS A 84 10.20 -10.80 -8.50
CA CYS A 84 9.00 -9.99 -8.29
C CYS A 84 8.74 -9.00 -9.43
N LEU A 85 7.49 -8.61 -9.63
CA LEU A 85 7.11 -7.57 -10.59
C LEU A 85 7.65 -6.19 -10.16
N ARG A 86 8.52 -5.59 -10.97
CA ARG A 86 9.16 -4.30 -10.65
C ARG A 86 8.14 -3.17 -10.54
N TRP A 87 7.32 -3.00 -11.58
CA TRP A 87 6.36 -1.90 -11.68
C TRP A 87 5.39 -1.84 -10.49
N LEU A 88 4.99 -3.00 -9.97
CA LEU A 88 4.07 -3.07 -8.84
C LEU A 88 4.79 -2.79 -7.52
N ASN A 89 6.02 -3.30 -7.36
CA ASN A 89 6.84 -2.94 -6.20
C ASN A 89 7.21 -1.46 -6.19
N ASP A 90 7.43 -0.83 -7.34
CA ASP A 90 7.67 0.61 -7.45
C ASP A 90 6.46 1.43 -7.01
N LEU A 91 5.24 1.01 -7.36
CA LEU A 91 4.01 1.63 -6.86
C LEU A 91 3.93 1.58 -5.33
N ILE A 92 4.27 0.41 -4.75
CA ILE A 92 4.28 0.22 -3.30
C ILE A 92 5.39 1.03 -2.62
N LEU A 93 6.57 1.14 -3.23
CA LEU A 93 7.63 2.02 -2.75
C LEU A 93 7.16 3.47 -2.73
N ILE A 94 6.45 3.94 -3.78
CA ILE A 94 5.88 5.30 -3.79
C ILE A 94 4.87 5.48 -2.66
N HIS A 95 3.96 4.54 -2.43
CA HIS A 95 3.04 4.59 -1.29
C HIS A 95 3.80 4.71 0.04
N ASN A 96 4.76 3.81 0.27
CA ASN A 96 5.50 3.74 1.52
C ASN A 96 6.37 4.98 1.78
N HIS A 97 6.89 5.61 0.72
CA HIS A 97 7.63 6.87 0.83
C HIS A 97 6.73 8.07 1.14
N MET A 98 5.43 7.97 0.89
CA MET A 98 4.46 9.05 1.14
C MET A 98 3.73 8.92 2.49
N LEU A 99 3.85 7.78 3.17
CA LEU A 99 3.37 7.57 4.54
C LEU A 99 4.20 8.37 5.55
#